data_AF-A0A948BBX1-F1
#
_entry.id   AF-A0A948BBX1-F1
#
_cell.length_a   1.000
_cell.length_b   1.000
_cell.length_c   1.000
_cell.angle_alpha   90.00
_cell.angle_beta   90.00
_cell.angle_gamma   90.00
#
_symmetry.space_group_name_H-M   'P 1'
#
loop_
_entity.id
_entity.type
_entity.pdbx_description
1 polymer ?
#
loop_
_entity_poly.entity_id
_entity_poly.type
_entity_poly.pdbx_seq_one_letter_code
_entity_poly.pdbx_strand_id
1 'polypeptide(L)'
;MELWDQFTKLFTYSDLVIPAAQMGIYVIIINILMLISYYRACFITSLSFSFYWLFFLNQKNFVSAEGELTGGIYFYLIITILFMVALLVSFLNQKE
;
A
#
# COMPACT_ATOMS: atom_id res chain seq x y z
N MET A 1 10.36 8.86 -29.84
CA MET A 1 11.65 8.64 -29.18
C MET A 1 11.71 9.36 -27.83
N GLU A 2 11.23 10.60 -27.71
CA GLU A 2 11.23 11.35 -26.44
C GLU A 2 10.51 10.66 -25.27
N LEU A 3 9.35 10.02 -25.48
CA LEU A 3 8.63 9.35 -24.39
C LEU A 3 9.41 8.19 -23.78
N TRP A 4 10.10 7.39 -24.60
CA TRP A 4 10.94 6.29 -24.11
C TRP A 4 12.13 6.81 -23.33
N ASP A 5 12.72 7.93 -23.76
CA ASP A 5 13.88 8.55 -23.11
C ASP A 5 13.50 9.26 -21.80
N GLN A 6 12.29 9.82 -21.72
CA GLN A 6 11.72 10.35 -20.47
C GLN A 6 11.34 9.24 -19.49
N PHE A 7 10.80 8.13 -19.99
CA PHE A 7 10.47 6.96 -19.17
C PHE A 7 11.74 6.34 -18.58
N THR A 8 12.78 6.11 -19.38
CA THR A 8 14.06 5.56 -18.88
C THR A 8 14.76 6.51 -17.90
N LYS A 9 14.68 7.84 -18.10
CA LYS A 9 15.17 8.84 -17.12
C LYS A 9 14.41 8.80 -15.79
N LEU A 10 13.11 8.56 -15.80
CA LEU A 10 12.32 8.33 -14.57
C LEU A 10 12.82 7.10 -13.80
N PHE A 11 13.24 6.04 -14.51
CA PHE A 11 13.86 4.85 -13.92
C PHE A 11 15.35 5.02 -13.58
N THR A 12 15.97 6.16 -13.86
CA THR A 12 17.37 6.42 -13.50
C THR A 12 17.49 6.96 -12.06
N TYR A 13 16.40 7.50 -11.51
CA TYR A 13 16.33 7.89 -10.10
C TYR A 13 15.97 6.66 -9.24
N SER A 14 16.96 6.14 -8.52
CA SER A 14 16.80 5.01 -7.58
C SER A 14 15.58 5.17 -6.64
N ASP A 15 15.26 6.40 -6.26
CA ASP A 15 14.15 6.74 -5.36
C ASP A 15 12.77 6.46 -5.96
N LEU A 16 12.65 6.39 -7.29
CA LEU A 16 11.40 6.13 -8.02
C LEU A 16 11.28 4.71 -8.55
N VAL A 17 12.42 4.05 -8.82
CA VAL A 17 12.46 2.67 -9.33
C VAL A 17 11.84 1.68 -8.35
N ILE A 18 12.21 1.79 -7.07
CA ILE A 18 11.71 0.87 -6.03
C ILE A 18 10.19 1.03 -5.87
N PRO A 19 9.64 2.26 -5.73
CA PRO A 19 8.21 2.46 -5.74
C PRO A 19 7.48 1.95 -6.98
N ALA A 20 8.03 2.21 -8.16
CA ALA A 20 7.43 1.76 -9.42
C ALA A 20 7.38 0.22 -9.51
N ALA A 21 8.45 -0.46 -9.09
CA ALA A 21 8.49 -1.91 -9.04
C ALA A 21 7.48 -2.49 -8.04
N GLN A 22 7.36 -1.89 -6.85
CA GLN A 22 6.37 -2.29 -5.84
C GLN A 22 4.92 -2.10 -6.35
N MET A 23 4.65 -1.00 -7.07
CA MET A 23 3.36 -0.78 -7.73
C MET A 23 3.08 -1.80 -8.85
N GLY A 24 4.09 -2.17 -9.64
CA GLY A 24 3.98 -3.22 -10.64
C GLY A 24 3.59 -4.58 -10.02
N ILE A 25 4.27 -4.97 -8.94
CA ILE A 25 3.96 -6.19 -8.18
C ILE A 25 2.53 -6.14 -7.63
N TYR A 26 2.12 -5.01 -7.07
CA TYR A 26 0.76 -4.81 -6.55
C TYR A 26 -0.31 -5.06 -7.63
N VAL A 27 -0.14 -4.45 -8.80
CA VAL A 27 -1.07 -4.62 -9.93
C VAL A 27 -1.13 -6.08 -10.36
N ILE A 28 0.00 -6.78 -10.43
CA ILE A 28 0.03 -8.21 -10.79
C ILE A 28 -0.75 -9.05 -9.77
N ILE A 29 -0.52 -8.85 -8.47
CA ILE A 29 -1.21 -9.60 -7.41
C ILE A 29 -2.72 -9.38 -7.48
N ILE A 30 -3.16 -8.13 -7.63
CA ILE A 30 -4.59 -7.79 -7.73
C ILE A 30 -5.23 -8.45 -8.96
N ASN A 31 -4.58 -8.41 -10.12
CA ASN A 31 -5.09 -9.08 -11.31
C ASN A 31 -5.19 -10.60 -11.13
N ILE A 32 -4.21 -11.23 -10.49
CA ILE A 32 -4.26 -12.67 -10.17
C ILE A 32 -5.44 -12.97 -9.22
N LEU A 33 -5.62 -12.19 -8.16
CA LEU A 33 -6.72 -12.39 -7.21
C LEU A 33 -8.09 -12.19 -7.86
N MET A 34 -8.21 -11.23 -8.77
CA MET A 34 -9.43 -11.02 -9.57
C MET A 34 -9.70 -12.20 -10.51
N LEU A 35 -8.67 -12.74 -11.18
CA LEU A 35 -8.81 -13.89 -12.09
C LEU A 35 -9.33 -15.14 -11.38
N ILE A 36 -8.93 -15.36 -10.13
CA ILE A 36 -9.39 -16.51 -9.32
C ILE A 36 -10.77 -16.21 -8.68
N SER A 37 -11.35 -15.02 -8.90
CA SER A 37 -12.59 -14.54 -8.27
C SER A 37 -12.51 -14.41 -6.73
N TYR A 38 -11.30 -14.21 -6.20
CA TYR A 38 -11.06 -13.98 -4.76
C TYR A 38 -11.21 -12.49 -4.45
N TYR A 39 -12.41 -11.94 -4.68
CA TYR A 39 -12.69 -10.51 -4.56
C TYR A 39 -12.39 -9.95 -3.16
N ARG A 40 -12.57 -10.76 -2.12
CA ARG A 40 -12.24 -10.37 -0.73
C ARG A 40 -10.75 -10.22 -0.51
N ALA A 41 -9.96 -11.17 -0.98
CA ALA A 41 -8.50 -11.08 -0.92
C ALA A 41 -8.01 -9.89 -1.75
N CYS A 42 -8.61 -9.65 -2.92
CA CYS A 42 -8.32 -8.48 -3.75
C CYS A 42 -8.56 -7.16 -3.00
N PHE A 43 -9.71 -7.03 -2.32
CA PHE A 43 -10.03 -5.87 -1.50
C PHE A 43 -9.02 -5.67 -0.36
N ILE A 44 -8.64 -6.75 0.32
CA ILE A 44 -7.68 -6.71 1.43
C ILE A 44 -6.29 -6.33 0.95
N THR A 45 -5.82 -6.94 -0.13
CA THR A 45 -4.52 -6.59 -0.73
C THR A 45 -4.51 -5.12 -1.15
N SER A 46 -5.60 -4.63 -1.76
CA SER A 46 -5.74 -3.23 -2.16
C SER A 46 -5.64 -2.27 -0.97
N LEU A 47 -6.34 -2.58 0.12
CA LEU A 47 -6.32 -1.74 1.31
C LEU A 47 -4.97 -1.79 2.02
N SER A 48 -4.38 -2.97 2.19
CA SER A 48 -3.04 -3.12 2.79
C SER A 48 -1.99 -2.32 2.03
N PHE A 49 -2.00 -2.37 0.69
CA PHE A 49 -1.10 -1.55 -0.13
C PHE A 49 -1.40 -0.05 -0.01
N SER A 50 -2.67 0.34 0.07
CA SER A 50 -3.07 1.73 0.28
C SER A 50 -2.55 2.27 1.62
N PHE A 51 -2.66 1.48 2.69
CA PHE A 51 -2.12 1.83 4.00
C PHE A 51 -0.59 1.93 3.97
N TYR A 52 0.11 0.98 3.34
CA TYR A 52 1.55 1.02 3.17
C TYR A 52 2.00 2.30 2.44
N TRP A 53 1.36 2.63 1.31
CA TRP A 53 1.70 3.83 0.55
C TRP A 53 1.36 5.12 1.29
N LEU A 54 0.23 5.16 2.00
CA LEU A 54 -0.11 6.29 2.86
C LEU A 54 0.98 6.52 3.92
N PHE A 55 1.49 5.44 4.53
CA PHE A 55 2.58 5.51 5.48
C PHE A 55 3.86 6.05 4.83
N PHE A 56 4.29 5.43 3.73
CA PHE A 56 5.51 5.78 3.02
C PHE A 56 5.51 7.25 2.56
N LEU A 57 4.42 7.71 1.95
CA LEU A 57 4.29 9.08 1.44
C LEU A 57 4.22 10.13 2.56
N ASN A 58 3.74 9.76 3.75
CA ASN A 58 3.59 10.66 4.89
C ASN A 58 4.61 10.40 6.00
N GLN A 59 5.69 9.68 5.73
CA GLN A 59 6.67 9.29 6.76
C GLN A 59 7.24 10.51 7.52
N LYS A 60 7.44 11.63 6.83
CA LYS A 60 7.87 12.92 7.42
C LYS A 60 6.87 13.52 8.41
N ASN A 61 5.60 13.18 8.28
CA ASN A 61 4.52 13.58 9.19
C ASN A 61 4.36 12.61 10.36
N PHE A 62 5.05 11.47 10.34
CA PHE A 62 4.94 10.41 11.35
C PHE A 62 6.16 10.32 12.26
N VAL A 63 7.35 10.58 11.74
CA VAL A 63 8.61 10.53 12.46
C VAL A 63 9.26 11.91 12.40
N SER A 64 9.57 12.50 13.55
CA SER A 64 10.30 13.77 13.62
C SER A 64 11.74 13.60 13.13
N ALA A 65 12.43 14.70 12.84
CA ALA A 65 13.84 14.66 12.45
C ALA A 65 14.76 14.03 13.53
N GLU A 66 14.32 14.05 14.79
CA GLU A 66 15.00 13.46 15.95
C GLU A 66 14.66 11.97 16.14
N GLY A 67 13.80 11.41 15.28
CA GLY A 67 13.33 10.03 15.36
C GLY A 67 12.14 9.81 16.30
N GLU A 68 11.57 10.88 16.85
CA GLU A 68 10.43 10.79 17.75
C GLU A 68 9.13 10.52 16.97
N LEU A 69 8.29 9.67 17.56
CA LEU A 69 6.97 9.34 17.01
C LEU A 69 6.02 10.52 17.25
N THR A 70 5.43 11.03 16.18
CA THR A 70 4.44 12.11 16.27
C THR A 70 3.03 11.56 16.55
N GLY A 71 2.12 12.43 17.00
CA GLY A 71 0.70 12.08 17.19
C GLY A 71 0.04 11.40 15.98
N GLY A 72 0.46 11.77 14.76
CA GLY A 72 -0.07 11.23 13.51
C GLY A 72 0.12 9.72 13.36
N ILE A 73 1.24 9.16 13.86
CA ILE A 73 1.49 7.72 13.75
C ILE A 73 0.58 6.89 14.66
N TYR A 74 0.24 7.42 15.84
CA TYR A 74 -0.68 6.75 16.76
C TYR A 74 -2.09 6.68 16.17
N PHE A 75 -2.56 7.78 15.57
CA PHE A 75 -3.84 7.80 14.87
C PHE A 75 -3.87 6.83 13.69
N TYR A 76 -2.80 6.81 12.88
CA TYR A 76 -2.64 5.88 11.78
C TYR A 76 -2.67 4.41 12.25
N LEU A 77 -1.95 4.08 13.33
CA LEU A 77 -1.93 2.73 13.91
C LEU A 77 -3.30 2.31 14.44
N ILE A 78 -4.02 3.20 15.12
CA ILE A 78 -5.38 2.92 15.60
C ILE A 78 -6.30 2.58 14.44
N ILE A 79 -6.31 3.40 13.38
CA ILE A 79 -7.12 3.13 12.18
C ILE A 79 -6.73 1.79 11.55
N THR A 80 -5.43 1.51 11.44
CA THR A 80 -4.91 0.26 10.86
C THR A 80 -5.38 -0.95 11.67
N ILE A 81 -5.34 -0.88 13.00
CA ILE A 81 -5.82 -1.94 13.89
C ILE A 81 -7.33 -2.13 13.74
N LEU A 82 -8.12 -1.04 13.79
CA LEU A 82 -9.57 -1.10 13.60
C LEU A 82 -9.93 -1.73 12.25
N PHE A 83 -9.18 -1.40 11.21
CA PHE A 83 -9.34 -1.97 9.89
C PHE A 83 -9.01 -3.47 9.85
N MET A 84 -7.90 -3.90 10.46
CA MET A 84 -7.54 -5.32 10.59
C MET A 84 -8.62 -6.11 11.34
N VAL A 85 -9.18 -5.54 12.42
CA VAL A 85 -10.29 -6.15 13.16
C VAL A 85 -11.54 -6.26 12.28
N ALA A 86 -11.91 -5.19 11.56
CA ALA A 86 -13.05 -5.21 10.65
C ALA A 86 -12.90 -6.27 9.55
N LEU A 87 -11.69 -6.43 9.00
CA LEU A 87 -11.39 -7.48 8.02
C LEU A 87 -11.52 -8.89 8.61
N LEU A 88 -10.96 -9.12 9.81
CA LEU A 88 -11.09 -10.41 10.50
C LEU A 88 -12.56 -10.76 10.75
N VAL A 89 -13.35 -9.79 11.25
CA VAL A 89 -14.80 -9.98 11.45
C VAL A 89 -15.52 -10.26 10.14
N SER A 90 -15.18 -9.55 9.05
CA SER A 90 -15.77 -9.79 7.73
C SER A 90 -15.45 -11.18 7.17
N PHE A 91 -14.28 -11.73 7.48
CA PHE A 91 -13.92 -13.10 7.12
C PHE A 91 -14.65 -14.13 7.98
N LEU A 92 -14.75 -13.90 9.30
CA LEU A 92 -15.38 -14.85 10.22
C LEU A 92 -16.90 -14.93 10.06
N ASN A 93 -17.55 -13.81 9.70
CA ASN A 93 -19.00 -13.75 9.47
C ASN A 93 -19.41 -14.18 8.05
N GLN A 94 -18.51 -14.84 7.33
CA GLN A 94 -18.77 -15.35 6.00
C GLN A 94 -19.71 -16.56 6.08
N LYS A 95 -21.01 -16.33 5.87
CA LYS A 95 -21.93 -17.41 5.48
C LYS A 95 -21.59 -17.76 4.03
N GLU A 96 -21.31 -19.05 3.80
CA GLU A 96 -21.13 -19.64 2.47
C GLU A 96 -22.32 -19.37 1.55
#